data_AF-A0A449BVY2-F1
#
_entry.id   AF-A0A449BVY2-F1
#
_cell.length_a   1.000
_cell.length_b   1.000
_cell.length_c   1.000
_cell.angle_alpha   90.00
_cell.angle_beta   90.00
_cell.angle_gamma   90.00
#
_symmetry.space_group_name_H-M   'P 1'
#
loop_
_entity.id
_entity.type
_entity.pdbx_description
1 polymer ?
#
loop_
_entity_poly.entity_id
_entity_poly.type
_entity_poly.pdbx_seq_one_letter_code
_entity_poly.pdbx_strand_id
1 'polypeptide(L)'
;MESENYYKKKSMFENGVSKKKRINKKSVFFSMAYLMITFIICFIGGIILGILTTSYTPEINIMENNENIFKFILKDDKVIIGGKLNINLSIKNNTLLSYTLHAKNVKYFYYPVGANPTCFLYNGGVEDPSSNQLPLQHKSEIAIPLNQNENEFTTEFFLKIKYRLLKSFTYNYTIPLHLGYIISDSHKREIQSLYNDCKRYNILYFSVLFDELYISNKIKTINNDKRYELIFSCKCFVDSNVDNFFNSSPLNKNIILQNLNNNPNLLD
;
A
#
# COMPACT_ATOMS: atom_id res chain seq x y z
N MET A 1 -101.51 -25.14 -50.71
CA MET A 1 -100.34 -25.39 -51.57
C MET A 1 -99.13 -25.18 -50.70
N GLU A 2 -98.65 -26.24 -50.04
CA GLU A 2 -97.55 -27.10 -50.53
C GLU A 2 -96.28 -26.25 -50.71
N SER A 3 -95.13 -26.50 -50.07
CA SER A 3 -94.55 -27.79 -49.70
C SER A 3 -93.40 -27.62 -48.67
N GLU A 4 -93.10 -28.73 -48.03
CA GLU A 4 -92.07 -29.01 -47.03
C GLU A 4 -90.64 -28.75 -47.52
N ASN A 5 -89.71 -28.38 -46.62
CA ASN A 5 -88.66 -29.30 -46.17
C ASN A 5 -87.68 -28.65 -45.18
N TYR A 6 -87.77 -29.13 -43.94
CA TYR A 6 -86.74 -29.04 -42.92
C TYR A 6 -85.55 -29.93 -43.31
N TYR A 7 -84.34 -29.37 -43.43
CA TYR A 7 -83.11 -30.15 -43.22
C TYR A 7 -82.13 -29.39 -42.32
N LYS A 8 -82.17 -29.76 -41.05
CA LYS A 8 -81.11 -29.58 -40.06
C LYS A 8 -79.90 -30.41 -40.53
N LYS A 9 -78.79 -29.77 -40.92
CA LYS A 9 -77.51 -30.47 -41.09
C LYS A 9 -76.61 -30.21 -39.88
N LYS A 10 -76.38 -31.29 -39.13
CA LYS A 10 -75.52 -31.40 -37.95
C LYS A 10 -74.09 -30.96 -38.25
N SER A 11 -73.51 -30.34 -37.21
CA SER A 11 -72.09 -30.10 -36.94
C SER A 11 -71.14 -31.14 -37.55
N MET A 12 -70.20 -30.69 -38.35
CA MET A 12 -68.87 -31.30 -38.39
C MET A 12 -67.98 -30.47 -37.47
N PHE A 13 -67.62 -31.07 -36.34
CA PHE A 13 -66.46 -30.70 -35.56
C PHE A 13 -65.24 -30.75 -36.49
N GLU A 14 -64.84 -29.61 -37.05
CA GLU A 14 -63.46 -29.46 -37.51
C GLU A 14 -62.60 -29.42 -36.25
N ASN A 15 -62.03 -30.58 -35.94
CA ASN A 15 -60.81 -30.68 -35.15
C ASN A 15 -59.84 -29.63 -35.69
N GLY A 16 -59.71 -28.53 -34.94
CA GLY A 16 -58.65 -27.55 -35.11
C GLY A 16 -57.33 -28.22 -34.78
N VAL A 17 -56.86 -29.07 -35.69
CA VAL A 17 -55.47 -29.50 -35.80
C VAL A 17 -54.70 -28.19 -35.79
N SER A 18 -54.01 -27.93 -34.68
CA SER A 18 -53.17 -26.76 -34.53
C SER A 18 -52.26 -26.71 -35.75
N LYS A 19 -52.53 -25.78 -36.67
CA LYS A 19 -51.61 -25.50 -37.77
C LYS A 19 -50.29 -25.17 -37.09
N LYS A 20 -49.34 -26.12 -37.11
CA LYS A 20 -47.94 -25.84 -36.75
C LYS A 20 -47.54 -24.69 -37.66
N LYS A 21 -47.56 -23.47 -37.11
CA LYS A 21 -47.18 -22.24 -37.79
C LYS A 21 -45.84 -22.56 -38.44
N ARG A 22 -45.77 -22.58 -39.79
CA ARG A 22 -44.50 -22.81 -40.49
C ARG A 22 -43.59 -21.67 -40.08
N ILE A 23 -42.72 -21.96 -39.10
CA ILE A 23 -41.73 -21.03 -38.60
C ILE A 23 -40.90 -20.62 -39.80
N ASN A 24 -40.94 -19.33 -40.14
CA ASN A 24 -40.18 -18.80 -41.26
C ASN A 24 -38.70 -18.92 -40.90
N LYS A 25 -38.05 -20.01 -41.35
CA LYS A 25 -36.68 -20.37 -40.96
C LYS A 25 -35.69 -19.22 -41.17
N LYS A 26 -35.92 -18.38 -42.19
CA LYS A 26 -35.14 -17.16 -42.44
C LYS A 26 -35.31 -16.13 -41.31
N SER A 27 -36.54 -15.85 -40.89
CA SER A 27 -36.83 -14.92 -39.79
C SER A 27 -36.22 -15.39 -38.47
N VAL A 28 -36.33 -16.69 -38.15
CA VAL A 28 -35.70 -17.24 -36.94
C VAL A 28 -34.18 -17.18 -37.01
N PHE A 29 -33.57 -17.44 -38.17
CA PHE A 29 -32.13 -17.29 -38.35
C PHE A 29 -31.66 -15.84 -38.14
N PHE A 30 -32.35 -14.84 -38.71
CA PHE A 30 -32.02 -13.44 -38.48
C PHE A 30 -32.20 -13.02 -37.02
N SER A 31 -33.27 -13.48 -36.35
CA SER A 31 -33.47 -13.23 -34.92
C SER A 31 -32.37 -13.88 -34.07
N MET A 32 -31.93 -15.10 -34.40
CA MET A 32 -30.83 -15.77 -33.69
C MET A 32 -29.50 -15.05 -33.89
N ALA A 33 -29.21 -14.61 -35.11
CA ALA A 33 -28.02 -13.84 -35.43
C ALA A 33 -28.01 -12.49 -34.69
N TYR A 34 -29.13 -11.79 -34.68
CA TYR A 34 -29.29 -10.54 -33.92
C TYR A 34 -29.06 -10.75 -32.43
N LEU A 35 -29.70 -11.76 -31.82
CA LEU A 35 -29.51 -12.08 -30.40
C LEU A 35 -28.06 -12.45 -30.08
N MET A 36 -27.39 -13.21 -30.94
CA MET A 36 -25.96 -13.53 -30.77
C MET A 36 -25.08 -12.29 -30.83
N ILE A 37 -25.34 -11.38 -31.77
CA ILE A 37 -24.60 -10.12 -31.88
C ILE A 37 -24.83 -9.26 -30.64
N THR A 38 -26.08 -9.09 -30.19
CA THR A 38 -26.39 -8.34 -28.97
C THR A 38 -25.73 -8.97 -27.75
N PHE A 39 -25.76 -10.30 -27.63
CA PHE A 39 -25.08 -11.01 -26.55
C PHE A 39 -23.57 -10.75 -26.56
N ILE A 40 -22.92 -10.83 -27.72
CA ILE A 40 -21.48 -10.55 -27.86
C ILE A 40 -21.18 -9.10 -27.45
N ILE A 41 -21.98 -8.14 -27.88
CA ILE A 41 -21.80 -6.72 -27.52
C ILE A 41 -21.96 -6.53 -26.01
N CYS A 42 -23.00 -7.09 -25.40
CA CYS A 42 -23.21 -7.03 -23.95
C CYS A 42 -22.10 -7.72 -23.16
N PHE A 43 -21.62 -8.87 -23.64
CA PHE A 43 -20.54 -9.62 -23.02
C PHE A 43 -19.21 -8.85 -23.06
N ILE A 44 -18.83 -8.33 -24.22
CA ILE A 44 -17.63 -7.50 -24.38
C ILE A 44 -17.76 -6.21 -23.55
N GLY A 45 -18.93 -5.56 -23.61
CA GLY A 45 -19.23 -4.36 -22.82
C GLY A 45 -19.10 -4.62 -21.32
N GLY A 46 -19.63 -5.75 -20.83
CA GLY A 46 -19.51 -6.18 -19.44
C GLY A 46 -18.07 -6.43 -19.01
N ILE A 47 -17.26 -7.08 -19.86
CA ILE A 47 -15.82 -7.29 -19.59
C ILE A 47 -15.08 -5.95 -19.51
N ILE A 48 -15.29 -5.06 -20.48
CA ILE A 48 -14.63 -3.75 -20.52
C ILE A 48 -15.04 -2.92 -19.28
N LEU A 49 -16.33 -2.88 -18.96
CA LEU A 49 -16.84 -2.18 -17.78
C LEU A 49 -16.24 -2.77 -16.49
N GLY A 50 -16.15 -4.09 -16.38
CA GLY A 50 -15.47 -4.77 -15.27
C GLY A 50 -14.03 -4.30 -15.11
N ILE A 51 -13.24 -4.33 -16.19
CA ILE A 51 -11.84 -3.88 -16.18
C ILE A 51 -11.72 -2.39 -15.80
N LEU A 52 -12.66 -1.56 -16.25
CA LEU A 52 -12.68 -0.12 -15.97
C LEU A 52 -13.06 0.19 -14.51
N THR A 53 -13.99 -0.57 -13.93
CA THR A 53 -14.51 -0.33 -12.57
C THR A 53 -13.70 -0.99 -11.47
N THR A 54 -12.94 -2.06 -11.75
CA THR A 54 -12.10 -2.69 -10.73
C THR A 54 -10.95 -1.77 -10.30
N SER A 55 -10.95 -1.41 -9.02
CA SER A 55 -9.81 -0.81 -8.31
C SER A 55 -8.87 -1.92 -7.86
N TYR A 56 -7.63 -1.85 -8.34
CA TYR A 56 -6.58 -2.76 -7.93
C TYR A 56 -5.88 -2.09 -6.76
N THR A 57 -5.96 -2.64 -5.55
CA THR A 57 -5.10 -2.20 -4.45
C THR A 57 -4.35 -3.43 -3.95
N PRO A 58 -3.03 -3.51 -4.13
CA PRO A 58 -2.27 -4.61 -3.57
C PRO A 58 -2.33 -4.55 -2.05
N GLU A 59 -2.34 -5.72 -1.42
CA GLU A 59 -2.02 -5.83 -0.01
C GLU A 59 -0.49 -5.70 0.12
N ILE A 60 -0.03 -4.72 0.90
CA ILE A 60 1.38 -4.47 1.15
C ILE A 60 1.60 -4.67 2.63
N ASN A 61 2.47 -5.61 2.99
CA ASN A 61 2.86 -5.89 4.38
C ASN A 61 4.37 -5.77 4.51
N ILE A 62 4.84 -5.38 5.70
CA ILE A 62 6.25 -5.47 6.04
C ILE A 62 6.59 -6.89 6.49
N MET A 63 7.75 -7.37 6.04
CA MET A 63 8.41 -8.55 6.57
C MET A 63 9.46 -8.10 7.58
N GLU A 64 9.36 -8.60 8.82
CA GLU A 64 10.33 -8.27 9.86
C GLU A 64 11.75 -8.64 9.43
N ASN A 65 12.68 -7.71 9.65
CA ASN A 65 14.09 -7.90 9.36
C ASN A 65 14.93 -7.68 10.62
N ASN A 66 15.30 -8.79 11.26
CA ASN A 66 16.04 -8.80 12.51
C ASN A 66 17.54 -8.46 12.37
N GLU A 67 18.02 -8.25 11.14
CA GLU A 67 19.39 -7.84 10.81
C GLU A 67 19.54 -6.31 10.78
N ASN A 68 18.43 -5.58 10.67
CA ASN A 68 18.44 -4.12 10.71
C ASN A 68 18.90 -3.65 12.10
N ILE A 69 20.04 -2.96 12.14
CA ILE A 69 20.60 -2.37 13.36
C ILE A 69 20.83 -0.88 13.12
N PHE A 70 20.23 -0.06 13.97
CA PHE A 70 20.55 1.37 14.07
C PHE A 70 21.63 1.56 15.13
N LYS A 71 22.67 2.32 14.82
CA LYS A 71 23.86 2.49 15.65
C LYS A 71 24.01 3.94 16.08
N PHE A 72 24.51 4.13 17.30
CA PHE A 72 25.07 5.37 17.83
C PHE A 72 26.52 5.07 18.20
N ILE A 73 27.48 5.67 17.50
CA ILE A 73 28.91 5.38 17.67
C ILE A 73 29.73 6.67 17.74
N LEU A 74 30.87 6.61 18.42
CA LEU A 74 31.89 7.66 18.39
C LEU A 74 33.04 7.22 17.49
N LYS A 75 33.34 7.97 16.43
CA LYS A 75 34.45 7.69 15.51
C LYS A 75 35.16 9.00 15.19
N ASP A 76 36.48 9.05 15.36
CA ASP A 76 37.30 10.25 15.12
C ASP A 76 36.75 11.51 15.81
N ASP A 77 36.42 11.38 17.10
CA ASP A 77 35.80 12.43 17.95
C ASP A 77 34.46 12.99 17.44
N LYS A 78 33.80 12.28 16.52
CA LYS A 78 32.50 12.64 15.97
C LYS A 78 31.46 11.60 16.35
N VAL A 79 30.31 12.09 16.80
CA VAL A 79 29.15 11.23 17.04
C VAL A 79 28.48 10.95 15.72
N ILE A 80 28.36 9.67 15.40
CA ILE A 80 27.75 9.18 14.18
C ILE A 80 26.51 8.38 14.56
N ILE A 81 25.40 8.64 13.87
CA ILE A 81 24.16 7.88 14.03
C ILE A 81 23.69 7.35 12.68
N GLY A 82 23.01 6.21 12.68
CA GLY A 82 22.33 5.70 11.48
C GLY A 82 22.31 4.18 11.41
N GLY A 83 21.93 3.64 10.26
CA GLY A 83 21.93 2.20 9.99
C GLY A 83 21.68 1.93 8.51
N LYS A 84 22.19 0.82 7.99
CA LYS A 84 21.80 0.31 6.67
C LYS A 84 20.52 -0.52 6.83
N LEU A 85 19.38 0.16 6.90
CA LEU A 85 18.08 -0.49 7.14
C LEU A 85 17.48 -0.95 5.81
N ASN A 86 17.18 -2.24 5.71
CA ASN A 86 16.53 -2.83 4.55
C ASN A 86 15.07 -3.16 4.91
N ILE A 87 14.14 -2.39 4.36
CA ILE A 87 12.70 -2.55 4.60
C ILE A 87 12.15 -3.56 3.60
N ASN A 88 11.91 -4.78 4.07
CA ASN A 88 11.39 -5.85 3.22
C ASN A 88 9.87 -5.77 3.16
N LEU A 89 9.33 -5.62 1.96
CA LEU A 89 7.90 -5.60 1.68
C LEU A 89 7.47 -6.91 1.03
N SER A 90 6.35 -7.45 1.50
CA SER A 90 5.59 -8.53 0.88
C SER A 90 4.35 -7.92 0.21
N ILE A 91 4.33 -7.93 -1.11
CA ILE A 91 3.27 -7.33 -1.92
C ILE A 91 2.47 -8.45 -2.59
N LYS A 92 1.23 -8.62 -2.14
CA LYS A 92 0.36 -9.69 -2.63
C LYS A 92 -0.50 -9.16 -3.77
N ASN A 93 -0.35 -9.78 -4.95
CA ASN A 93 -1.21 -9.51 -6.08
C ASN A 93 -2.42 -10.45 -6.08
N ASN A 94 -3.60 -9.90 -5.86
CA ASN A 94 -4.88 -10.62 -5.94
C ASN A 94 -5.58 -10.46 -7.30
N THR A 95 -4.91 -9.86 -8.29
CA THR A 95 -5.51 -9.47 -9.57
C THR A 95 -4.99 -10.31 -10.73
N LEU A 96 -5.83 -10.48 -11.75
CA LEU A 96 -5.49 -11.21 -12.98
C LEU A 96 -4.68 -10.38 -13.99
N LEU A 97 -4.48 -9.08 -13.73
CA LEU A 97 -3.76 -8.19 -14.63
C LEU A 97 -2.36 -7.89 -14.11
N SER A 98 -1.45 -7.61 -15.04
CA SER A 98 -0.15 -7.01 -14.71
C SER A 98 -0.33 -5.51 -14.56
N TYR A 99 0.32 -4.93 -13.56
CA TYR A 99 0.33 -3.50 -13.33
C TYR A 99 1.65 -3.07 -12.71
N THR A 100 1.94 -1.78 -12.77
CA THR A 100 3.02 -1.16 -12.03
C THR A 100 2.40 -0.37 -10.89
N LEU A 101 2.80 -0.68 -9.66
CA LEU A 101 2.49 0.12 -8.49
C LEU A 101 3.52 1.24 -8.39
N HIS A 102 3.05 2.47 -8.21
CA HIS A 102 3.90 3.64 -8.05
C HIS A 102 3.52 4.38 -6.77
N ALA A 103 4.51 4.95 -6.09
CA ALA A 103 4.35 6.01 -5.10
C ALA A 103 5.30 7.14 -5.46
N LYS A 104 4.77 8.35 -5.69
CA LYS A 104 5.60 9.52 -6.05
C LYS A 104 6.30 10.14 -4.85
N ASN A 105 5.83 9.80 -3.65
CA ASN A 105 6.36 10.39 -2.43
C ASN A 105 6.47 9.30 -1.36
N VAL A 106 7.70 8.88 -1.12
CA VAL A 106 8.07 7.94 -0.07
C VAL A 106 8.71 8.72 1.06
N LYS A 107 8.11 8.64 2.25
CA LYS A 107 8.59 9.33 3.45
C LYS A 107 8.89 8.35 4.56
N TYR A 108 9.80 8.73 5.45
CA TYR A 108 10.16 7.91 6.61
C TYR A 108 9.91 8.68 7.88
N PHE A 109 9.40 7.97 8.89
CA PHE A 109 9.14 8.56 10.20
C PHE A 109 9.78 7.73 11.29
N TYR A 110 10.26 8.40 12.32
CA TYR A 110 10.61 7.80 13.61
C TYR A 110 9.43 7.99 14.57
N TYR A 111 9.12 6.95 15.33
CA TYR A 111 8.11 6.97 16.36
C TYR A 111 8.75 6.85 17.74
N PRO A 112 8.71 7.92 18.56
CA PRO A 112 9.19 7.85 19.93
C PRO A 112 8.36 6.85 20.73
N VAL A 113 9.02 6.05 21.56
CA VAL A 113 8.37 5.05 22.42
C VAL A 113 7.90 5.70 23.71
N GLY A 114 8.67 6.65 24.27
CA GLY A 114 8.32 7.34 25.49
C GLY A 114 8.63 6.53 26.76
N ALA A 115 7.81 6.67 27.80
CA ALA A 115 8.12 6.15 29.13
C ALA A 115 7.98 4.62 29.27
N ASN A 116 7.26 3.94 28.37
CA ASN A 116 7.08 2.49 28.36
C ASN A 116 6.82 2.02 26.90
N PRO A 117 7.24 0.82 26.47
CA PRO A 117 6.84 0.24 25.18
C PRO A 117 5.34 0.21 24.92
N THR A 118 4.50 0.13 25.96
CA THR A 118 3.04 0.27 25.80
C THR A 118 2.66 1.64 25.25
N CYS A 119 3.41 2.70 25.57
CA CYS A 119 3.20 4.05 25.05
C CYS A 119 3.40 4.14 23.53
N PHE A 120 4.06 3.17 22.89
CA PHE A 120 4.12 3.09 21.43
C PHE A 120 2.74 2.96 20.79
N LEU A 121 1.86 2.15 21.39
CA LEU A 121 0.45 2.03 21.00
C LEU A 121 -0.35 3.29 21.40
N TYR A 122 0.17 4.06 22.35
CA TYR A 122 -0.49 5.20 23.02
C TYR A 122 0.34 6.48 22.92
N ASN A 123 0.87 6.82 21.73
CA ASN A 123 1.65 8.06 21.54
C ASN A 123 0.76 9.30 21.66
N GLY A 124 0.51 9.62 22.92
CA GLY A 124 -0.39 10.56 23.53
C GLY A 124 -0.22 10.37 25.04
N GLY A 125 0.94 10.75 25.56
CA GLY A 125 1.33 10.50 26.94
C GLY A 125 0.45 11.27 27.93
N VAL A 126 -0.66 10.69 28.36
CA VAL A 126 -1.30 10.95 29.65
C VAL A 126 -2.02 9.67 30.06
N GLU A 127 -1.77 9.16 31.26
CA GLU A 127 -2.56 8.08 31.90
C GLU A 127 -3.96 8.58 32.32
N ASP A 128 -4.55 9.48 31.53
CA ASP A 128 -5.84 10.07 31.82
C ASP A 128 -6.88 9.55 30.82
N PRO A 129 -7.81 8.68 31.25
CA PRO A 129 -8.91 8.18 30.42
C PRO A 129 -9.86 9.27 29.90
N SER A 130 -9.60 10.54 30.24
CA SER A 130 -10.25 11.73 29.65
C SER A 130 -9.58 12.27 28.37
N SER A 131 -8.41 11.77 27.97
CA SER A 131 -7.69 12.26 26.80
C SER A 131 -8.14 11.55 25.50
N ASN A 132 -8.98 12.22 24.71
CA ASN A 132 -9.38 11.81 23.35
C ASN A 132 -8.20 11.93 22.35
N GLN A 133 -7.04 11.34 22.61
CA GLN A 133 -5.88 11.39 21.72
C GLN A 133 -5.88 10.20 20.76
N LEU A 134 -5.64 10.48 19.48
CA LEU A 134 -5.55 9.42 18.47
C LEU A 134 -4.22 8.66 18.65
N PRO A 135 -4.21 7.33 18.59
CA PRO A 135 -2.98 6.53 18.62
C PRO A 135 -1.97 7.00 17.56
N LEU A 136 -0.67 6.90 17.87
CA LEU A 136 0.42 7.16 16.92
C LEU A 136 0.50 8.61 16.40
N GLN A 137 -0.04 9.60 17.13
CA GLN A 137 -0.01 11.01 16.72
C GLN A 137 1.40 11.61 16.70
N HIS A 138 2.25 11.22 17.65
CA HIS A 138 3.60 11.76 17.75
C HIS A 138 4.59 10.91 16.94
N LYS A 139 5.09 11.51 15.86
CA LYS A 139 6.17 10.97 15.02
C LYS A 139 6.99 12.12 14.42
N SER A 140 8.22 11.82 14.05
CA SER A 140 9.14 12.77 13.43
C SER A 140 9.51 12.29 12.03
N GLU A 141 9.26 13.09 11.00
CA GLU A 141 9.73 12.82 9.63
C GLU A 141 11.26 12.90 9.61
N ILE A 142 11.90 11.89 9.01
CA ILE A 142 13.33 11.95 8.69
C ILE A 142 13.46 12.81 7.44
N ALA A 143 14.13 13.95 7.56
CA ALA A 143 14.30 14.86 6.43
C ALA A 143 15.02 14.18 5.26
N ILE A 144 14.63 14.54 4.04
CA ILE A 144 15.38 14.16 2.83
C ILE A 144 16.77 14.78 2.94
N PRO A 145 17.85 13.97 2.85
CA PRO A 145 19.21 14.49 2.97
C PRO A 145 19.58 15.38 1.78
N LEU A 146 20.49 16.32 1.99
CA LEU A 146 20.91 17.29 0.95
C LEU A 146 21.57 16.61 -0.27
N ASN A 147 22.22 15.47 -0.05
CA ASN A 147 22.90 14.66 -1.05
C ASN A 147 22.13 13.35 -1.32
N GLN A 148 20.84 13.46 -1.62
CA GLN A 148 19.94 12.34 -1.90
C GLN A 148 20.53 11.35 -2.92
N ASN A 149 20.44 10.05 -2.58
CA ASN A 149 20.73 8.92 -3.46
C ASN A 149 19.62 7.87 -3.29
N GLU A 150 18.86 7.57 -4.36
CA GLU A 150 17.73 6.62 -4.31
C GLU A 150 18.11 5.19 -3.87
N ASN A 151 19.37 4.80 -4.08
CA ASN A 151 19.87 3.48 -3.65
C ASN A 151 20.12 3.41 -2.14
N GLU A 152 20.17 4.55 -1.46
CA GLU A 152 20.42 4.67 -0.03
C GLU A 152 19.17 5.19 0.70
N PHE A 153 18.49 6.18 0.13
CA PHE A 153 17.28 6.79 0.69
C PHE A 153 16.26 6.92 -0.44
N THR A 154 15.33 5.96 -0.51
CA THR A 154 14.32 5.95 -1.57
C THR A 154 13.25 7.01 -1.34
N THR A 155 13.03 7.92 -2.30
CA THR A 155 11.96 8.93 -2.25
C THR A 155 10.83 8.65 -3.23
N GLU A 156 11.07 7.79 -4.23
CA GLU A 156 10.07 7.31 -5.18
C GLU A 156 10.06 5.79 -5.25
N PHE A 157 8.88 5.19 -5.36
CA PHE A 157 8.72 3.75 -5.43
C PHE A 157 8.04 3.37 -6.74
N PHE A 158 8.61 2.40 -7.46
CA PHE A 158 7.97 1.78 -8.62
C PHE A 158 8.19 0.27 -8.61
N LEU A 159 7.11 -0.50 -8.74
CA LEU A 159 7.18 -1.95 -8.76
C LEU A 159 6.28 -2.53 -9.84
N LYS A 160 6.89 -3.26 -10.78
CA LYS A 160 6.18 -3.99 -11.82
C LYS A 160 5.71 -5.36 -11.33
N ILE A 161 4.40 -5.50 -11.18
CA ILE A 161 3.74 -6.71 -10.71
C ILE A 161 3.20 -7.47 -11.92
N LYS A 162 3.69 -8.70 -12.10
CA LYS A 162 3.27 -9.58 -13.20
C LYS A 162 1.90 -10.20 -12.89
N TYR A 163 1.13 -10.50 -13.95
CA TYR A 163 -0.13 -11.23 -13.82
C TYR A 163 0.12 -12.70 -13.45
N ARG A 164 -0.81 -13.31 -12.72
CA ARG A 164 -0.88 -14.78 -12.55
C ARG A 164 -2.34 -15.22 -12.43
N LEU A 165 -2.75 -16.13 -13.32
CA LEU A 165 -4.15 -16.53 -13.51
C LEU A 165 -4.69 -17.50 -12.45
N LEU A 166 -3.82 -18.24 -11.75
CA LEU A 166 -4.23 -19.45 -11.02
C LEU A 166 -3.90 -19.46 -9.52
N LYS A 167 -2.98 -18.62 -9.04
CA LYS A 167 -2.59 -18.55 -7.63
C LYS A 167 -2.19 -17.12 -7.27
N SER A 168 -2.62 -16.67 -6.08
CA SER A 168 -2.09 -15.43 -5.48
C SER A 168 -0.56 -15.52 -5.43
N PHE A 169 0.10 -14.45 -5.86
CA PHE A 169 1.55 -14.37 -5.85
C PHE A 169 1.99 -13.23 -4.94
N THR A 170 2.98 -13.53 -4.11
CA THR A 170 3.65 -12.54 -3.28
C THR A 170 4.95 -12.13 -3.95
N TYR A 171 5.09 -10.83 -4.18
CA TYR A 171 6.34 -10.22 -4.62
C TYR A 171 7.07 -9.66 -3.40
N ASN A 172 8.32 -10.05 -3.22
CA ASN A 172 9.18 -9.49 -2.18
C ASN A 172 10.00 -8.35 -2.77
N TYR A 173 9.96 -7.18 -2.15
CA TYR A 173 10.71 -6.01 -2.58
C TYR A 173 11.39 -5.38 -1.37
N THR A 174 12.63 -4.91 -1.53
CA THR A 174 13.36 -4.26 -0.45
C THR A 174 13.53 -2.79 -0.76
N ILE A 175 13.10 -1.93 0.16
CA ILE A 175 13.36 -0.49 0.12
C ILE A 175 14.58 -0.19 1.01
N PRO A 176 15.65 0.41 0.47
CA PRO A 176 16.77 0.87 1.26
C PRO A 176 16.41 2.16 2.03
N LEU A 177 16.65 2.12 3.34
CA LEU A 177 16.74 3.29 4.22
C LEU A 177 18.09 3.23 4.94
N HIS A 178 19.13 3.59 4.21
CA HIS A 178 20.51 3.62 4.66
C HIS A 178 20.83 5.03 5.11
N LEU A 179 21.06 5.16 6.42
CA LEU A 179 21.27 6.43 7.10
C LEU A 179 22.67 6.43 7.69
N GLY A 180 23.38 7.56 7.62
CA GLY A 180 24.64 7.78 8.31
C GLY A 180 24.92 9.28 8.43
N TYR A 181 24.80 9.81 9.65
CA TYR A 181 24.89 11.24 9.91
C TYR A 181 25.91 11.54 11.00
N ILE A 182 26.70 12.60 10.80
CA ILE A 182 27.53 13.18 11.85
C ILE A 182 26.67 14.19 12.60
N ILE A 183 26.55 14.00 13.92
CA ILE A 183 25.69 14.82 14.78
C ILE A 183 26.51 15.85 15.52
N SER A 184 26.16 17.11 15.31
CA SER A 184 26.67 18.26 16.06
C SER A 184 25.77 18.61 17.25
N ASP A 185 26.26 19.46 18.15
CA ASP A 185 25.49 19.94 19.31
C ASP A 185 24.16 20.60 18.92
N SER A 186 24.07 21.22 17.73
CA SER A 186 22.82 21.82 17.23
C SER A 186 21.72 20.81 16.96
N HIS A 187 22.07 19.55 16.65
CA HIS A 187 21.13 18.46 16.33
C HIS A 187 20.97 17.47 17.49
N LYS A 188 21.80 17.58 18.52
CA LYS A 188 21.76 16.69 19.69
C LYS A 188 20.38 16.63 20.35
N ARG A 189 19.74 17.79 20.58
CA ARG A 189 18.44 17.85 21.27
C ARG A 189 17.30 17.21 20.48
N GLU A 190 17.33 17.27 19.15
CA GLU A 190 16.30 16.66 18.31
C GLU A 190 16.46 15.14 18.22
N ILE A 191 17.68 14.61 18.28
CA ILE A 191 17.97 13.17 18.22
C ILE A 191 17.94 12.52 19.61
N GLN A 192 17.95 13.31 20.68
CA GLN A 192 17.98 12.81 22.05
C GLN A 192 16.87 11.77 22.35
N SER A 193 15.65 11.93 21.81
CA SER A 193 14.58 10.94 22.00
C SER A 193 14.95 9.59 21.37
N LEU A 194 15.50 9.61 20.15
CA LEU A 194 15.97 8.42 19.43
C LEU A 194 17.05 7.70 20.23
N TYR A 195 18.01 8.45 20.78
CA TYR A 195 19.05 7.89 21.64
C TYR A 195 18.47 7.30 22.95
N ASN A 196 17.58 8.03 23.62
CA ASN A 196 16.97 7.58 24.89
C ASN A 196 16.19 6.28 24.70
N ASP A 197 15.39 6.17 23.65
CA ASP A 197 14.63 4.96 23.33
C ASP A 197 15.55 3.80 22.99
N CYS A 198 16.58 4.05 22.19
CA CYS A 198 17.60 3.06 21.85
C CYS A 198 18.30 2.52 23.11
N LYS A 199 18.77 3.40 23.99
CA LYS A 199 19.46 3.03 25.23
C LYS A 199 18.56 2.26 26.20
N ARG A 200 17.28 2.64 26.28
CA ARG A 200 16.35 2.05 27.24
C ARG A 200 15.74 0.73 26.78
N TYR A 201 15.41 0.63 25.50
CA TYR A 201 14.63 -0.50 24.97
C TYR A 201 15.39 -1.37 23.97
N ASN A 202 16.56 -0.94 23.51
CA ASN A 202 17.37 -1.64 22.50
C ASN A 202 16.64 -1.89 21.16
N ILE A 203 15.57 -1.14 20.91
CA ILE A 203 14.71 -1.22 19.74
C ILE A 203 14.26 0.18 19.36
N LEU A 204 14.19 0.44 18.06
CA LEU A 204 13.62 1.66 17.50
C LEU A 204 12.52 1.31 16.52
N TYR A 205 11.53 2.19 16.42
CA TYR A 205 10.40 2.03 15.53
C TYR A 205 10.37 3.13 14.50
N PHE A 206 10.22 2.72 13.26
CA PHE A 206 10.14 3.59 12.10
C PHE A 206 8.89 3.24 11.29
N SER A 207 8.48 4.14 10.40
CA SER A 207 7.57 3.79 9.32
C SER A 207 8.10 4.25 7.98
N VAL A 208 7.56 3.61 6.94
CA VAL A 208 7.58 4.12 5.58
C VAL A 208 6.16 4.47 5.17
N LEU A 209 5.97 5.68 4.66
CA LEU A 209 4.72 6.18 4.11
C LEU A 209 4.84 6.27 2.60
N PHE A 210 3.94 5.59 1.90
CA PHE A 210 3.71 5.76 0.47
C PHE A 210 2.54 6.71 0.27
N ASP A 211 2.82 7.90 -0.23
CA ASP A 211 1.83 8.91 -0.62
C ASP A 211 1.79 9.07 -2.15
N GLU A 212 0.70 9.67 -2.64
CA GLU A 212 0.44 9.83 -4.08
C GLU A 212 0.53 8.51 -4.85
N LEU A 213 -0.10 7.47 -4.29
CA LEU A 213 -0.10 6.13 -4.86
C LEU A 213 -0.92 6.09 -6.14
N TYR A 214 -0.36 5.49 -7.19
CA TYR A 214 -1.10 5.21 -8.40
C TYR A 214 -0.66 3.88 -9.01
N ILE A 215 -1.60 3.26 -9.72
CA ILE A 215 -1.38 2.00 -10.40
C ILE A 215 -1.56 2.22 -11.88
N SER A 216 -0.55 1.86 -12.65
CA SER A 216 -0.58 1.96 -14.10
C SER A 216 -0.58 0.56 -14.73
N ASN A 217 -1.35 0.38 -15.79
CA ASN A 217 -1.25 -0.76 -16.67
C ASN A 217 -1.28 -0.28 -18.13
N LYS A 218 -1.25 -1.21 -19.10
CA LYS A 218 -1.27 -0.85 -20.53
C LYS A 218 -2.55 -0.13 -20.98
N ILE A 219 -3.63 -0.19 -20.19
CA ILE A 219 -4.97 0.28 -20.55
C ILE A 219 -5.27 1.62 -19.85
N LYS A 220 -4.93 1.74 -18.56
CA LYS A 220 -5.26 2.90 -17.73
C LYS A 220 -4.28 3.11 -16.58
N THR A 221 -4.31 4.33 -16.06
CA THR A 221 -3.74 4.71 -14.77
C THR A 221 -4.87 4.99 -13.78
N ILE A 222 -4.76 4.47 -12.57
CA ILE A 222 -5.72 4.65 -11.49
C ILE A 222 -4.97 5.27 -10.31
N ASN A 223 -5.38 6.45 -9.89
CA ASN A 223 -4.89 7.03 -8.65
C ASN A 223 -5.58 6.35 -7.47
N ASN A 224 -4.83 6.13 -6.40
CA ASN A 224 -5.32 5.58 -5.16
C ASN A 224 -5.20 6.66 -4.09
N ASP A 225 -6.32 7.19 -3.63
CA ASP A 225 -6.36 8.21 -2.60
C ASP A 225 -5.96 7.66 -1.21
N LYS A 226 -5.79 6.35 -1.07
CA LYS A 226 -5.29 5.73 0.15
C LYS A 226 -3.80 5.99 0.29
N ARG A 227 -3.40 6.30 1.52
CA ARG A 227 -2.01 6.34 1.98
C ARG A 227 -1.67 5.03 2.66
N TYR A 228 -0.51 4.45 2.35
CA TYR A 228 0.00 3.27 3.06
C TYR A 228 1.14 3.68 3.97
N GLU A 229 0.91 3.68 5.27
CA GLU A 229 1.95 3.81 6.27
C GLU A 229 2.21 2.44 6.90
N LEU A 230 3.44 1.96 6.80
CA LEU A 230 3.84 0.65 7.30
C LEU A 230 4.92 0.83 8.35
N ILE A 231 4.66 0.35 9.57
CA ILE A 231 5.56 0.44 10.71
C ILE A 231 6.47 -0.79 10.74
N PHE A 232 7.74 -0.57 11.05
CA PHE A 232 8.73 -1.62 11.31
C PHE A 232 9.62 -1.23 12.47
N SER A 233 10.23 -2.24 13.08
CA SER A 233 11.24 -2.05 14.11
C SER A 233 12.63 -2.47 13.63
N CYS A 234 13.65 -1.88 14.23
CA CYS A 234 15.03 -2.36 14.10
C CYS A 234 15.68 -2.47 15.47
N LYS A 235 16.69 -3.34 15.58
CA LYS A 235 17.54 -3.39 16.77
C LYS A 235 18.33 -2.10 16.87
N CYS A 236 18.79 -1.81 18.08
CA CYS A 236 19.63 -0.67 18.31
C CYS A 236 20.98 -1.06 18.91
N PHE A 237 21.98 -0.20 18.76
CA PHE A 237 23.30 -0.33 19.38
C PHE A 237 23.79 1.06 19.80
N VAL A 238 24.23 1.18 21.05
CA VAL A 238 24.81 2.41 21.59
C VAL A 238 26.21 2.11 22.08
N ASP A 239 27.20 2.80 21.52
CA ASP A 239 28.56 2.84 22.05
C ASP A 239 28.56 3.59 23.40
N SER A 240 29.18 3.01 24.43
CA SER A 240 29.31 3.66 25.74
C SER A 240 29.96 5.04 25.67
N ASN A 241 30.80 5.30 24.66
CA ASN A 241 31.51 6.57 24.51
C ASN A 241 30.62 7.72 24.04
N VAL A 242 29.43 7.44 23.48
CA VAL A 242 28.50 8.51 23.05
C VAL A 242 27.61 9.04 24.18
N ASP A 243 27.60 8.40 25.35
CA ASP A 243 26.74 8.77 26.47
C ASP A 243 26.96 10.21 26.93
N ASN A 244 28.22 10.66 26.97
CA ASN A 244 28.57 12.03 27.36
C ASN A 244 28.03 13.06 26.37
N PHE A 245 27.91 12.69 25.10
CA PHE A 245 27.33 13.56 24.09
C PHE A 245 25.82 13.68 24.30
N PHE A 246 25.08 12.61 24.61
CA PHE A 246 23.62 12.66 24.73
C PHE A 246 23.12 12.92 26.16
N ASN A 247 23.39 14.10 26.69
CA ASN A 247 23.02 14.51 28.05
C ASN A 247 21.98 15.64 28.12
N SER A 248 21.20 15.85 27.05
CA SER A 248 20.23 16.96 26.98
C SER A 248 18.79 16.54 27.18
N SER A 249 17.89 17.50 27.45
CA SER A 249 16.45 17.24 27.38
C SER A 249 15.99 17.14 25.92
N PRO A 250 15.19 16.11 25.58
CA PRO A 250 14.71 15.92 24.22
C PRO A 250 13.82 17.06 23.76
N LEU A 251 13.93 17.39 22.47
CA LEU A 251 13.06 18.33 21.78
C LEU A 251 12.29 17.60 20.69
N ASN A 252 10.97 17.47 20.86
CA ASN A 252 10.11 16.84 19.87
C ASN A 252 9.93 17.79 18.67
N LYS A 253 10.53 17.45 17.54
CA LYS A 253 10.30 18.13 16.26
C LYS A 253 9.48 17.26 15.32
N ASN A 254 8.68 17.90 14.47
CA ASN A 254 7.94 17.21 13.41
C ASN A 254 8.89 16.68 12.31
N ILE A 255 10.06 17.29 12.15
CA ILE A 255 11.09 16.90 11.18
C ILE A 255 12.44 16.90 11.92
N ILE A 256 13.22 15.84 11.75
CA ILE A 256 14.55 15.65 12.33
C ILE A 256 15.61 15.45 11.24
N LEU A 257 16.89 15.64 11.58
CA LEU A 257 18.03 15.45 10.68
C LEU A 257 18.01 16.37 9.45
N GLN A 258 17.39 17.54 9.61
CA GLN A 258 17.24 18.50 8.54
C GLN A 258 18.58 19.17 8.21
N ASN A 259 18.83 19.44 6.93
CA ASN A 259 20.07 20.08 6.44
C ASN A 259 21.36 19.29 6.72
N LEU A 260 21.26 17.97 6.88
CA LEU A 260 22.42 17.08 7.01
C LEU A 260 22.67 16.30 5.71
N ASN A 261 23.94 16.00 5.47
CA ASN A 261 24.35 15.05 4.43
C ASN A 261 24.24 13.62 4.96
N ASN A 262 23.69 12.72 4.16
CA ASN A 262 23.68 11.29 4.41
C ASN A 262 24.96 10.64 3.88
N ASN A 263 25.61 9.83 4.69
CA ASN A 263 26.72 8.98 4.29
C ASN A 263 26.68 7.66 5.08
N PRO A 264 26.00 6.62 4.55
CA PRO A 264 25.87 5.34 5.24
C PRO A 264 27.19 4.58 5.46
N ASN A 265 28.24 4.91 4.70
CA ASN A 265 29.56 4.29 4.84
C ASN A 265 30.28 4.71 6.13
N LEU A 266 29.77 5.71 6.85
CA LEU A 266 30.27 6.10 8.16
C LEU A 266 30.09 5.01 9.23
N LEU A 267 29.20 4.04 8.97
CA LEU A 267 28.80 2.98 9.91
C LEU A 267 29.49 1.63 9.70
N ASP A 268 30.37 1.59 8.70
CA ASP A 268 31.26 0.48 8.39
C ASP A 268 32.58 0.56 9.20
#